data_AF-A0A969D1I1-F1
#
_entry.id   AF-A0A969D1I1-F1
#
_cell.length_a   1.000
_cell.length_b   1.000
_cell.length_c   1.000
_cell.angle_alpha   90.00
_cell.angle_beta   90.00
_cell.angle_gamma   90.00
#
_symmetry.space_group_name_H-M   'P 1'
#
loop_
_entity.id
_entity.type
_entity.pdbx_description
1 polymer ?
#
loop_
_entity_poly.entity_id
_entity_poly.type
_entity_poly.pdbx_seq_one_letter_code
_entity_poly.pdbx_strand_id
1 'polypeptide(L)'
;MYQRKKGRDMFDLYYADQYAKLDLDRIIHSYNEYMKFVVGKPPTQKEFLLNMELKKKSAQFSGDMQGLLSPNMKYNQEEAFEWLEQSLTQKMV
;
A
#
# COMPACT_ATOMS: atom_id res chain seq x y z
N MET A 1 4.30 -1.11 -4.43
CA MET A 1 3.40 -0.02 -4.01
C MET A 1 3.87 1.40 -4.34
N TYR A 2 5.06 1.88 -3.90
CA TYR A 2 5.45 3.31 -4.07
C TYR A 2 5.76 3.73 -5.53
N GLN A 3 6.66 3.02 -6.22
CA GLN A 3 7.05 3.37 -7.60
C GLN A 3 5.99 2.99 -8.66
N ARG A 4 5.17 1.97 -8.37
CA ARG A 4 4.17 1.42 -9.31
C ARG A 4 2.80 2.09 -9.10
N LYS A 5 2.02 2.21 -10.18
CA LYS A 5 0.63 2.69 -10.15
C LYS A 5 -0.35 1.51 -10.29
N LYS A 6 -0.24 0.52 -9.40
CA LYS A 6 -1.13 -0.65 -9.36
C LYS A 6 -1.73 -0.79 -7.96
N GLY A 7 -3.06 -0.83 -7.87
CA GLY A 7 -3.82 -1.00 -6.64
C GLY A 7 -3.67 -2.40 -6.03
N ARG A 8 -3.26 -3.39 -6.83
CA ARG A 8 -3.04 -4.77 -6.37
C ARG A 8 -2.12 -4.90 -5.16
N ASP A 9 -0.98 -4.21 -5.16
CA ASP A 9 -0.02 -4.32 -4.05
C ASP A 9 -0.67 -3.85 -2.71
N MET A 10 -1.61 -2.90 -2.76
CA MET A 10 -2.35 -2.43 -1.58
C MET A 10 -3.43 -3.42 -1.17
N PHE A 11 -4.15 -3.98 -2.15
CA PHE A 11 -5.11 -5.06 -1.90
C PHE A 11 -4.44 -6.24 -1.21
N ASP A 12 -3.27 -6.70 -1.70
CA ASP A 12 -2.57 -7.86 -1.15
C ASP A 12 -2.18 -7.64 0.33
N LEU A 13 -1.67 -6.45 0.67
CA LEU A 13 -1.32 -6.09 2.05
C LEU A 13 -2.55 -6.00 2.96
N TYR A 14 -3.58 -5.29 2.51
CA TYR A 14 -4.83 -5.14 3.27
C TYR A 14 -5.49 -6.50 3.51
N TYR A 15 -5.60 -7.31 2.47
CA TYR A 15 -6.16 -8.65 2.55
C TYR A 15 -5.33 -9.52 3.50
N ALA A 16 -4.00 -9.53 3.38
CA ALA A 16 -3.16 -10.33 4.26
C ALA A 16 -3.35 -9.96 5.74
N ASP A 17 -3.55 -8.67 6.07
CA ASP A 17 -3.84 -8.22 7.44
C ASP A 17 -5.17 -8.75 8.00
N GLN A 18 -6.17 -8.98 7.14
CA GLN A 18 -7.46 -9.53 7.56
C GLN A 18 -7.39 -11.01 7.95
N TYR A 19 -6.40 -11.74 7.43
CA TYR A 19 -6.31 -13.20 7.59
C TYR A 19 -5.01 -13.66 8.29
N ALA A 20 -4.07 -12.75 8.54
CA ALA A 20 -2.81 -13.04 9.19
C ALA A 20 -2.31 -11.85 10.00
N LYS A 21 -1.57 -12.14 11.08
CA LYS A 21 -0.88 -11.11 11.84
C LYS A 21 0.37 -10.68 11.10
N LEU A 22 0.35 -9.47 10.52
CA LEU A 22 1.49 -8.91 9.82
C LEU A 22 2.54 -8.36 10.80
N ASP A 23 3.81 -8.59 10.49
CA ASP A 23 4.95 -7.90 11.12
C ASP A 23 5.26 -6.63 10.31
N LEU A 24 4.54 -5.56 10.64
CA LEU A 24 4.65 -4.28 9.92
C LEU A 24 6.06 -3.68 10.02
N ASP A 25 6.77 -3.92 11.13
CA ASP A 25 8.13 -3.40 11.32
C ASP A 25 9.10 -4.07 10.34
N ARG A 26 8.99 -5.40 10.15
CA ARG A 26 9.77 -6.12 9.12
C ARG A 26 9.38 -5.74 7.70
N ILE A 27 8.09 -5.53 7.44
CA ILE A 27 7.61 -5.10 6.12
C ILE A 27 8.20 -3.74 5.75
N ILE A 28 8.17 -2.77 6.69
CA ILE A 28 8.71 -1.43 6.47
C ILE A 28 10.23 -1.46 6.37
N HIS A 29 10.92 -2.26 7.18
CA HIS A 29 12.35 -2.47 7.05
C HIS A 29 12.72 -2.99 5.66
N SER A 30 12.02 -4.02 5.18
CA SER A 30 12.24 -4.60 3.85
C SER A 30 11.96 -3.58 2.74
N TYR A 31 10.89 -2.79 2.88
CA TYR A 31 10.57 -1.69 1.97
C TYR A 31 11.68 -0.64 1.92
N ASN A 32 12.20 -0.22 3.08
CA ASN A 32 13.26 0.78 3.17
C ASN A 32 14.57 0.26 2.57
N GLU A 33 14.98 -0.97 2.86
CA GLU A 33 16.17 -1.57 2.25
C GLU A 33 16.04 -1.67 0.73
N TYR A 34 14.87 -2.09 0.24
CA TYR A 34 14.60 -2.13 -1.19
C TYR A 34 14.68 -0.73 -1.81
N MET A 35 14.01 0.27 -1.22
CA MET A 35 14.01 1.64 -1.74
C MET A 35 15.39 2.27 -1.72
N LYS A 36 16.17 2.04 -0.66
CA LYS A 36 17.57 2.46 -0.59
C LYS A 36 18.40 1.83 -1.71
N PHE A 37 18.19 0.54 -1.99
CA PHE A 37 18.86 -0.15 -3.08
C PHE A 37 18.49 0.41 -4.47
N VAL A 38 17.20 0.67 -4.74
CA VAL A 38 16.76 1.06 -6.09
C VAL A 38 16.82 2.57 -6.38
N VAL A 39 16.67 3.44 -5.38
CA VAL A 39 16.64 4.91 -5.56
C VAL A 39 17.59 5.67 -4.62
N GLY A 40 18.43 4.97 -3.86
CA GLY A 40 19.44 5.55 -2.97
C GLY A 40 18.90 6.04 -1.63
N LYS A 41 17.72 6.67 -1.61
CA LYS A 41 17.08 7.18 -0.40
C LYS A 41 15.62 6.71 -0.31
N PRO A 42 15.23 5.99 0.76
CA PRO A 42 13.83 5.69 1.03
C PRO A 42 12.99 6.96 1.17
N PRO A 43 11.75 6.97 0.67
CA PRO A 43 10.88 8.12 0.84
C PRO A 43 10.51 8.28 2.31
N THR A 44 10.46 9.54 2.74
CA THR A 44 9.92 9.90 4.04
C THR A 44 8.44 9.53 4.13
N GLN A 45 7.92 9.42 5.37
CA GLN A 45 6.49 9.23 5.62
C GLN A 45 5.62 10.23 4.83
N LYS A 46 6.00 11.51 4.81
CA LYS A 46 5.27 12.57 4.12
C LYS A 46 5.26 12.39 2.60
N GLU A 47 6.40 12.02 2.01
CA GLU A 47 6.50 11.73 0.57
C GLU A 47 5.67 10.50 0.18
N PHE A 48 5.69 9.47 1.03
CA PHE A 48 4.86 8.28 0.85
C PHE A 48 3.37 8.61 0.90
N LEU A 49 2.91 9.35 1.91
CA LEU A 49 1.51 9.76 2.06
C LEU A 49 1.05 10.61 0.87
N LEU A 50 1.85 11.59 0.45
CA LEU A 50 1.52 12.40 -0.72
C LEU A 50 1.39 11.54 -1.99
N ASN A 51 2.26 10.53 -2.14
CA ASN A 51 2.21 9.60 -3.25
C ASN A 51 0.93 8.73 -3.22
N MET A 52 0.49 8.30 -2.03
CA MET A 52 -0.77 7.54 -1.85
C MET A 52 -1.98 8.41 -2.16
N GLU A 53 -2.01 9.66 -1.71
CA GLU A 53 -3.09 10.61 -2.00
C GLU A 53 -3.27 10.86 -3.50
N LEU A 54 -2.17 10.99 -4.24
CA LEU A 54 -2.21 11.11 -5.70
C LEU A 54 -2.75 9.84 -6.36
N LYS A 55 -2.50 8.65 -5.78
CA LYS A 55 -3.01 7.37 -6.27
C LYS A 55 -4.49 7.19 -5.97
N LYS A 56 -4.96 7.59 -4.79
CA LYS A 56 -6.38 7.57 -4.42
C LYS A 56 -7.25 8.34 -5.42
N LYS A 57 -6.72 9.44 -5.97
CA LYS A 57 -7.37 10.27 -6.99
C LYS A 57 -7.23 9.73 -8.42
N SER A 58 -6.47 8.67 -8.63
CA SER A 58 -6.22 8.09 -9.95
C SER A 58 -7.24 7.01 -10.29
N ALA A 59 -8.07 7.23 -11.31
CA ALA A 59 -9.02 6.23 -11.79
C ALA A 59 -8.35 4.90 -12.20
N GLN A 60 -7.10 4.96 -12.72
CA GLN A 60 -6.33 3.77 -13.03
C GLN A 60 -6.01 2.94 -11.77
N PHE A 61 -5.66 3.61 -10.67
CA PHE A 61 -5.31 2.93 -9.43
C PHE A 61 -6.56 2.42 -8.69
N SER A 62 -7.62 3.24 -8.64
CA SER A 62 -8.91 2.88 -8.01
C SER A 62 -9.69 1.82 -8.81
N GLY A 63 -9.41 1.69 -10.11
CA GLY A 63 -9.98 0.67 -10.97
C GLY A 63 -9.16 -0.62 -11.08
N ASP A 64 -7.92 -0.66 -10.56
CA ASP A 64 -6.97 -1.75 -10.85
C ASP A 64 -7.46 -3.13 -10.39
N MET A 65 -8.28 -3.17 -9.34
CA MET A 65 -8.85 -4.41 -8.80
C MET A 65 -10.21 -4.78 -9.41
N GLN A 66 -10.83 -3.89 -10.19
CA GLN A 66 -12.12 -4.16 -10.81
C GLN A 66 -11.98 -5.32 -11.82
N GLY A 67 -12.85 -6.33 -11.69
CA GLY A 67 -12.84 -7.51 -12.55
C GLY A 67 -11.73 -8.52 -12.26
N LEU A 68 -10.81 -8.24 -11.32
CA LEU A 68 -9.80 -9.21 -10.87
C LEU A 68 -10.24 -10.01 -9.64
N LEU A 69 -11.15 -9.46 -8.85
CA LEU A 69 -11.63 -10.08 -7.61
C LEU A 69 -12.72 -11.11 -7.89
N SER A 70 -12.72 -12.18 -7.08
CA SER A 70 -13.81 -13.16 -7.08
C SER A 70 -15.15 -12.46 -6.77
N PRO A 71 -16.28 -12.86 -7.39
CA PRO A 71 -17.59 -12.28 -7.09
C PRO A 71 -17.98 -12.31 -5.61
N ASN A 72 -17.44 -13.27 -4.85
CA ASN A 72 -17.73 -13.44 -3.43
C ASN A 72 -16.82 -12.61 -2.51
N MET A 73 -15.81 -11.94 -3.06
CA MET A 73 -14.87 -11.14 -2.30
C MET A 73 -15.37 -9.70 -2.19
N LYS A 74 -15.63 -9.27 -0.95
CA LYS A 74 -15.89 -7.86 -0.65
C LYS A 74 -14.56 -7.17 -0.43
N TYR A 75 -14.28 -6.15 -1.23
CA TYR A 75 -13.11 -5.29 -1.09
C TYR A 75 -13.54 -3.84 -1.20
N ASN A 76 -13.32 -3.08 -0.12
CA ASN A 76 -13.47 -1.64 -0.12
C ASN A 76 -12.08 -1.01 -0.23
N GLN A 77 -11.81 -0.36 -1.35
CA GLN A 77 -10.52 0.25 -1.60
C GLN A 77 -10.28 1.47 -0.69
N GLU A 78 -11.33 2.16 -0.25
CA GLU A 78 -11.20 3.30 0.66
C GLU A 78 -10.78 2.83 2.06
N GLU A 79 -11.39 1.76 2.57
CA GLU A 79 -10.96 1.12 3.84
C GLU A 79 -9.51 0.64 3.77
N ALA A 80 -9.09 0.08 2.63
CA ALA A 80 -7.70 -0.35 2.44
C ALA A 80 -6.71 0.83 2.45
N PHE A 81 -7.10 1.99 1.93
CA PHE A 81 -6.30 3.22 2.04
C PHE A 81 -6.23 3.73 3.48
N GLU A 82 -7.35 3.78 4.19
CA GLU A 82 -7.39 4.22 5.59
C GLU A 82 -6.54 3.32 6.48
N TRP A 83 -6.65 2.00 6.31
CA TRP A 83 -5.81 1.03 6.99
C TRP A 83 -4.32 1.25 6.70
N LEU A 84 -3.96 1.49 5.43
CA LEU A 84 -2.58 1.73 5.02
C LEU A 84 -2.00 2.96 5.73
N GLU A 85 -2.77 4.06 5.76
CA GLU A 85 -2.39 5.31 6.40
C GLU A 85 -2.21 5.12 7.92
N GLN A 86 -3.13 4.43 8.58
CA GLN A 86 -3.11 4.24 10.03
C GLN A 86 -2.05 3.23 10.49
N SER A 87 -1.84 2.15 9.74
CA SER A 87 -1.02 1.01 10.20
C SER A 87 0.42 1.09 9.72
N LEU A 88 0.64 1.37 8.44
CA LEU A 88 1.97 1.31 7.82
C LEU A 88 2.71 2.64 7.94
N THR A 89 2.04 3.77 7.71
CA THR A 89 2.77 5.04 7.64
C THR A 89 3.25 5.54 9.00
N GLN A 90 2.56 5.22 10.10
CA GLN A 90 2.99 5.60 11.46
C GLN A 90 4.35 5.02 11.87
N LYS A 91 4.77 3.93 11.22
CA LYS A 91 6.03 3.22 11.49
C LYS A 91 7.14 3.59 10.50
N MET A 92 6.87 4.47 9.54
CA MET A 92 7.88 5.01 8.63
C MET A 92 8.64 6.15 9.31
N VAL A 93 9.97 6.13 9.20
CA VAL A 93 10.88 7.16 9.74
C VAL A 93 11.21 8.19 8.67
#